data_AF-A0AA97HUI6-F1
#
_entry.id   AF-A0AA97HUI6-F1
#
_cell.length_a   1.000
_cell.length_b   1.000
_cell.length_c   1.000
_cell.angle_alpha   90.00
_cell.angle_beta   90.00
_cell.angle_gamma   90.00
#
_symmetry.space_group_name_H-M   'P 1'
#
loop_
_entity.id
_entity.type
_entity.pdbx_description
1 polymer ?
#
loop_
_entity_poly.entity_id
_entity_poly.type
_entity_poly.pdbx_seq_one_letter_code
_entity_poly.pdbx_strand_id
1 'polypeptide(L)' 'MTVDELKLYYRAKNDTDLAKKIGYTKGAISKWRSKGISLETQALLQLKTKGKVKADLQALSA' A
#
# COMPACT_ATOMS: atom_id res chain seq x y z
N MET A 1 1.73 1.94 -6.89
CA MET A 1 2.44 1.49 -5.67
C MET A 1 2.22 0.01 -5.37
N THR A 2 3.19 -0.63 -4.70
CA THR A 2 3.16 -2.04 -4.26
C THR A 2 3.26 -2.18 -2.74
N VAL A 3 2.98 -3.39 -2.23
CA VAL A 3 3.15 -3.71 -0.81
C VAL A 3 4.61 -3.56 -0.36
N ASP A 4 5.58 -3.90 -1.21
CA ASP A 4 7.01 -3.78 -0.87
C ASP A 4 7.48 -2.34 -0.77
N GLU A 5 6.99 -1.44 -1.62
CA GLU A 5 7.26 0.00 -1.49
C GLU A 5 6.73 0.55 -0.17
N LEU A 6 5.53 0.11 0.25
CA LEU A 6 4.97 0.48 1.55
C LEU A 6 5.81 -0.09 2.70
N LYS A 7 6.29 -1.35 2.60
CA LYS A 7 7.18 -1.92 3.62
C LYS A 7 8.47 -1.14 3.74
N LEU A 8 9.08 -0.76 2.61
CA LEU A 8 10.30 0.02 2.59
C LEU A 8 10.07 1.38 3.24
N TYR A 9 8.99 2.07 2.86
CA TYR A 9 8.66 3.39 3.39
C TYR A 9 8.41 3.37 4.91
N TYR A 10 7.59 2.44 5.39
CA TYR A 10 7.26 2.30 6.81
C TYR A 10 8.31 1.53 7.62
N ARG A 11 9.43 1.13 6.99
CA ARG A 11 10.47 0.27 7.57
C ARG A 11 9.86 -0.95 8.29
N ALA A 12 8.88 -1.58 7.64
CA ALA A 12 8.15 -2.68 8.21
C ALA A 12 8.93 -3.99 8.07
N LYS A 13 9.10 -4.72 9.19
CA LYS A 13 9.88 -5.97 9.20
C LYS A 13 9.20 -7.08 8.40
N ASN A 14 7.88 -7.12 8.45
CA ASN A 14 7.04 -8.10 7.76
C ASN A 14 5.66 -7.51 7.51
N ASP A 15 4.84 -8.26 6.78
CA ASP A 15 3.51 -7.81 6.34
C ASP A 15 2.55 -7.62 7.54
N THR A 16 2.77 -8.33 8.64
CA THR A 16 2.04 -8.11 9.90
C THR A 16 2.37 -6.76 10.52
N ASP A 17 3.65 -6.41 10.58
CA ASP A 17 4.12 -5.12 11.10
C ASP A 17 3.64 -3.97 10.21
N LEU A 18 3.68 -4.14 8.88
CA LEU A 18 3.11 -3.17 7.95
C LEU A 18 1.62 -2.94 8.25
N ALA A 19 0.83 -4.01 8.34
CA ALA A 19 -0.61 -3.93 8.59
C ALA A 19 -0.93 -3.07 9.83
N LYS A 20 -0.20 -3.27 10.93
CA LYS A 20 -0.31 -2.47 12.16
C LYS A 20 0.02 -0.99 11.93
N LYS A 21 1.11 -0.70 11.20
CA LYS A 21 1.56 0.68 10.93
C LYS A 21 0.62 1.47 10.04
N ILE A 22 0.00 0.84 9.05
CA ILE A 22 -0.92 1.51 8.12
C ILE A 22 -2.39 1.47 8.54
N GLY A 23 -2.72 0.69 9.58
CA GLY A 23 -4.08 0.56 10.12
C GLY A 23 -4.97 -0.39 9.33
N TYR A 24 -4.42 -1.45 8.75
CA TYR A 24 -5.16 -2.46 7.99
C TYR A 24 -4.97 -3.86 8.60
N THR A 25 -5.78 -4.83 8.17
CA THR A 25 -5.66 -6.22 8.62
C THR A 25 -4.58 -6.97 7.84
N LYS A 26 -4.02 -8.04 8.43
CA LYS A 26 -3.08 -8.93 7.72
C LYS A 26 -3.70 -9.52 6.44
N GLY A 27 -4.99 -9.86 6.50
CA GLY A 27 -5.75 -10.39 5.36
C GLY A 27 -5.83 -9.38 4.20
N ALA A 28 -5.99 -8.09 4.50
CA ALA A 28 -5.94 -7.04 3.48
C ALA A 28 -4.57 -6.97 2.79
N ILE A 29 -3.48 -6.99 3.57
CA ILE A 29 -2.12 -7.01 2.99
C ILE A 29 -1.90 -8.26 2.12
N SER A 30 -2.33 -9.44 2.58
CA SER A 30 -2.23 -10.69 1.81
C SER A 30 -3.04 -10.63 0.49
N LYS A 31 -4.24 -10.03 0.54
CA LYS A 31 -5.03 -9.77 -0.67
C LYS A 31 -4.30 -8.82 -1.62
N TRP A 32 -3.66 -7.78 -1.12
CA TRP A 32 -2.90 -6.84 -1.96
C TRP A 32 -1.65 -7.46 -2.59
N ARG A 33 -1.02 -8.43 -1.92
CA ARG A 33 0.10 -9.19 -2.49
C ARG A 33 -0.30 -9.97 -3.73
N SER A 34 -1.50 -10.55 -3.73
CA SER A 34 -1.98 -11.40 -4.82
C SER A 34 -2.75 -10.64 -5.90
N LYS A 35 -3.51 -9.61 -5.52
CA LYS A 35 -4.44 -8.89 -6.42
C LYS A 35 -4.06 -7.44 -6.69
N GLY A 36 -2.97 -6.95 -6.08
CA GLY A 36 -2.64 -5.54 -6.07
C GLY A 36 -3.48 -4.73 -5.08
N ILE A 37 -3.05 -3.49 -4.84
CA ILE A 37 -3.74 -2.53 -3.98
C ILE A 37 -4.78 -1.78 -4.83
N SER A 38 -6.02 -1.66 -4.37
CA SER A 38 -7.04 -0.91 -5.10
C SER A 38 -6.66 0.57 -5.25
N LEU A 39 -7.01 1.19 -6.37
CA LEU A 39 -6.65 2.58 -6.67
C LEU A 39 -7.08 3.57 -5.57
N GLU A 40 -8.29 3.41 -5.03
CA GLU A 40 -8.78 4.20 -3.89
C GLU A 40 -7.86 4.07 -2.67
N THR A 41 -7.46 2.83 -2.33
CA THR A 41 -6.52 2.59 -1.23
C THR A 41 -5.16 3.19 -1.54
N GLN A 42 -4.69 3.10 -2.80
CA GLN A 42 -3.45 3.71 -3.20
C GLN A 42 -3.49 5.24 -3.03
N ALA A 43 -4.59 5.90 -3.39
CA ALA A 43 -4.77 7.33 -3.16
C ALA A 43 -4.74 7.69 -1.67
N LEU A 44 -5.46 6.93 -0.83
CA LEU A 44 -5.45 7.12 0.63
C LEU A 44 -4.04 6.94 1.22
N LEU A 45 -3.30 5.93 0.77
CA LEU A 45 -1.93 5.68 1.22
C LEU A 45 -0.97 6.76 0.71
N GLN A 46 -1.16 7.28 -0.50
CA GLN A 46 -0.37 8.41 -1.01
C GLN A 46 -0.55 9.66 -0.14
N LEU A 47 -1.77 9.97 0.28
CA LEU A 47 -2.05 11.06 1.22
C LEU A 47 -1.35 10.81 2.57
N LYS A 48 -1.47 9.60 3.12
CA LYS A 48 -0.81 9.21 4.39
C LYS A 48 0.72 9.27 4.32
N THR A 49 1.30 9.00 3.16
CA THR A 49 2.75 9.07 2.93
C THR A 49 3.22 10.45 2.47
N LYS A 50 2.35 11.47 2.46
CA LYS A 50 2.65 12.83 1.96
C LYS A 50 3.26 12.81 0.55
N GLY A 51 2.75 11.92 -0.31
CA GLY A 51 3.21 11.78 -1.70
C GLY A 51 4.52 11.01 -1.88
N LYS A 52 5.15 10.49 -0.81
CA LYS A 52 6.41 9.74 -0.91
C LYS A 52 6.24 8.37 -1.56
N VAL A 53 5.06 7.76 -1.42
CA VAL A 53 4.67 6.55 -2.15
C VAL A 53 3.51 6.93 -3.07
N LYS A 54 3.69 6.78 -4.38
CA LYS A 54 2.75 7.28 -5.40
C LYS A 54 1.77 6.20 -5.87
N ALA A 55 0.49 6.57 -5.95
CA ALA A 55 -0.51 5.73 -6.57
C ALA A 55 -0.17 5.51 -8.05
N ASP A 56 -0.47 4.32 -8.53
CA ASP A 56 -0.32 3.96 -9.93
C ASP A 56 -1.55 4.43 -10.70
N LEU A 57 -1.43 5.63 -11.26
CA LEU A 57 -2.50 6.26 -12.03
C LEU A 57 -2.56 5.76 -13.48
N GLN A 58 -1.61 4.92 -13.94
CA GLN A 58 -1.67 4.36 -15.29
C GLN A 58 -2.90 3.45 -15.49
N ALA A 59 -3.44 2.89 -14.40
CA ALA A 59 -4.68 2.13 -14.42
C ALA A 59 -5.93 2.97 -14.74
N LEU A 60 -5.86 4.32 -14.70
CA LEU A 60 -6.96 5.22 -15.04
C LEU A 60 -6.94 5.66 -16.51
N SER A 61 -5.83 5.52 -17.21
CA SER A 61 -5.62 6.07 -18.57
C SER A 61 -5.88 5.05 -19.69
N ALA A 62 -6.73 4.05 -19.46
CA ALA A 62 -7.11 3.04 -20.45
C ALA A 62 -8.50 3.32 -21.03
#